data_AF-F2UHF2-F1
#
_entry.id   AF-F2UHF2-F1
#
_cell.length_a   1.000
_cell.length_b   1.000
_cell.length_c   1.000
_cell.angle_alpha   90.00
_cell.angle_beta   90.00
_cell.angle_gamma   90.00
#
_symmetry.space_group_name_H-M   'P 1'
#
loop_
_entity.id
_entity.type
_entity.pdbx_description
1 polymer ?
#
loop_
_entity_poly.entity_id
_entity_poly.type
_entity_poly.pdbx_seq_one_letter_code
_entity_poly.pdbx_strand_id
1 'polypeptide(L)'
;MSSSLSSVNMSPDKLRLMASGLTNARKDYDQKWDATLTSLDTLKQAIAKCRAQVKENPSKTKQLLKSTNKAAKRAAKTVSREHKVGYQALSKYSDFVDQSFVSGTTVSSLANPDAFEDVTDSVQRIIAEHFALEGLFDASQAFYEETGVGSTESLDQFRSFHHITDALHKQNIAPFERWLHENMGRLSGAAASKMMLHYVKHRFVHMIAHNQTTEALAFAHQHMGPLYIEHSEGNESFGAMTKWYDDDVVPVQVPVNQDKQCHSVFVCPVSK
;
A
#
# COMPACT_ATOMS: atom_id res chain seq x y z
N MET A 1 -27.09 32.42 -27.68
CA MET A 1 -28.10 32.25 -26.61
C MET A 1 -27.35 31.84 -25.36
N SER A 2 -27.06 32.82 -24.50
CA SER A 2 -26.36 32.65 -23.23
C SER A 2 -27.36 32.16 -22.19
N SER A 3 -27.42 30.85 -21.97
CA SER A 3 -28.17 30.27 -20.86
C SER A 3 -27.22 30.13 -19.67
N SER A 4 -27.48 30.98 -18.68
CA SER A 4 -26.93 30.99 -17.33
C SER A 4 -26.67 29.59 -16.76
N LEU A 5 -25.41 29.17 -16.72
CA LEU A 5 -24.96 28.18 -15.75
C LEU A 5 -24.81 28.90 -14.41
N SER A 6 -25.87 28.87 -13.62
CA SER A 6 -25.81 29.22 -12.20
C SER A 6 -24.75 28.33 -11.55
N SER A 7 -23.58 28.92 -11.30
CA SER A 7 -22.51 28.30 -10.56
C SER A 7 -23.02 27.94 -9.17
N VAL A 8 -23.23 26.65 -8.91
CA VAL A 8 -23.34 26.14 -7.54
C VAL A 8 -21.94 26.15 -6.96
N ASN A 9 -21.44 27.36 -6.68
CA ASN A 9 -20.16 27.56 -6.02
C ASN A 9 -20.41 27.35 -4.52
N MET A 10 -20.45 26.09 -4.08
CA MET A 10 -20.50 25.82 -2.65
C MET A 10 -19.21 26.37 -2.00
N SER A 11 -19.37 27.37 -1.13
CA SER A 11 -18.25 27.95 -0.38
C SER A 11 -17.41 26.86 0.30
N PRO A 12 -16.07 26.98 0.32
CA PRO A 12 -15.17 26.06 1.02
C PRO A 12 -15.58 25.79 2.49
N ASP A 13 -16.17 26.79 3.16
CA ASP A 13 -16.65 26.65 4.53
C ASP A 13 -17.87 25.72 4.62
N LYS A 14 -18.74 25.74 3.60
CA LYS A 14 -19.90 24.84 3.51
C LYS A 14 -19.47 23.40 3.26
N LEU A 15 -18.43 23.20 2.44
CA LEU A 15 -17.84 21.87 2.21
C LEU A 15 -17.19 21.32 3.50
N ARG A 16 -16.46 22.16 4.24
CA ARG A 16 -15.88 21.79 5.54
C ARG A 16 -16.95 21.45 6.58
N LEU A 17 -18.03 22.23 6.63
CA LEU A 17 -19.16 21.97 7.54
C LEU A 17 -19.87 20.65 7.19
N MET A 18 -20.07 20.35 5.91
CA MET A 18 -20.64 19.07 5.47
C MET A 18 -19.71 17.89 5.80
N ALA A 19 -18.41 18.01 5.53
CA ALA A 19 -17.44 16.96 5.85
C ALA A 19 -17.36 16.67 7.36
N SER A 20 -17.37 17.72 8.19
CA SER A 20 -17.41 17.57 9.65
C SER A 20 -18.74 17.00 10.15
N GLY A 21 -19.87 17.36 9.54
CA GLY A 21 -21.17 16.76 9.83
C GLY A 21 -21.20 15.26 9.52
N LEU A 22 -20.64 14.87 8.37
CA LEU A 22 -20.60 13.47 7.93
C LEU A 22 -19.71 12.60 8.83
N THR A 23 -18.55 13.13 9.24
CA THR A 23 -17.65 12.41 10.16
C THR A 23 -18.27 12.22 11.53
N ASN A 24 -18.97 13.24 12.06
CA ASN A 24 -19.68 13.13 13.33
C ASN A 24 -20.85 12.13 13.27
N ALA A 25 -21.65 12.17 12.19
CA ALA A 25 -22.74 11.23 11.98
C ALA A 25 -22.24 9.78 11.85
N ARG A 26 -21.13 9.56 11.14
CA ARG A 26 -20.48 8.25 11.03
C ARG A 26 -19.99 7.74 12.39
N LYS A 27 -19.34 8.60 13.18
CA LYS A 27 -18.84 8.24 14.52
C LYS A 27 -19.98 7.84 15.46
N ASP A 28 -21.10 8.58 15.44
CA ASP A 28 -22.29 8.25 16.24
C ASP A 28 -22.92 6.91 15.81
N TYR A 29 -22.98 6.64 14.49
CA TYR A 29 -23.41 5.34 13.96
C TYR A 29 -22.50 4.20 14.43
N ASP A 30 -21.19 4.32 14.24
CA ASP A 30 -20.19 3.28 14.59
C ASP A 30 -20.29 2.95 16.09
N GLN A 31 -20.32 3.97 16.95
CA GLN A 31 -20.44 3.78 18.41
C GLN A 31 -21.70 3.01 18.83
N LYS A 32 -22.84 3.28 18.18
CA LYS A 32 -24.11 2.59 18.47
C LYS A 32 -24.13 1.17 17.93
N TRP A 33 -23.46 0.93 16.81
CA TRP A 33 -23.34 -0.40 16.23
C TRP A 33 -22.42 -1.31 17.07
N ASP A 34 -21.30 -0.78 17.55
CA ASP A 34 -20.38 -1.49 18.46
C ASP A 34 -21.05 -1.91 19.77
N ALA A 35 -21.91 -1.06 20.33
CA ALA A 35 -22.70 -1.40 21.52
C ALA A 35 -23.66 -2.59 21.27
N THR A 36 -24.21 -2.69 20.05
CA THR A 36 -25.07 -3.80 19.63
C THR A 36 -24.27 -5.09 19.48
N LEU A 37 -23.09 -5.03 18.86
CA LEU A 37 -22.17 -6.17 18.73
C LEU A 37 -21.72 -6.70 20.11
N THR A 38 -21.35 -5.80 21.01
CA THR A 38 -20.95 -6.14 22.39
C THR A 38 -22.07 -6.85 23.15
N SER A 39 -23.31 -6.41 22.98
CA SER A 39 -24.49 -7.03 23.60
C SER A 39 -24.76 -8.44 23.06
N LEU A 40 -24.54 -8.66 21.76
CA LEU A 40 -24.64 -9.98 21.13
C LEU A 40 -23.56 -10.94 21.63
N ASP A 41 -22.32 -10.48 21.77
CA ASP A 41 -21.23 -11.35 22.24
C ASP A 41 -21.40 -11.73 23.71
N THR A 42 -21.91 -10.82 24.54
CA THR A 42 -22.27 -11.13 25.94
C THR A 42 -23.32 -12.25 26.02
N LEU A 43 -24.31 -12.24 25.11
CA LEU A 43 -25.30 -13.31 25.02
C LEU A 43 -24.68 -14.64 24.58
N LYS A 44 -23.84 -14.63 23.54
CA LYS A 44 -23.13 -15.84 23.08
C LYS A 44 -22.31 -16.46 24.21
N GLN A 45 -21.56 -15.63 24.96
CA GLN A 45 -20.77 -16.09 26.10
C GLN A 45 -21.63 -16.69 27.21
N ALA A 46 -22.76 -16.07 27.55
CA ALA A 46 -23.68 -16.60 28.55
C ALA A 46 -24.27 -17.96 28.15
N ILE A 47 -24.60 -18.16 26.87
CA ILE A 47 -25.09 -19.43 26.34
C ILE A 47 -23.97 -20.49 26.35
N ALA A 48 -22.76 -20.15 25.90
CA ALA A 48 -21.61 -21.05 25.89
C ALA A 48 -21.25 -21.54 27.30
N LYS A 49 -21.22 -20.63 28.29
CA LYS A 49 -20.97 -20.95 29.70
C LYS A 49 -22.01 -21.92 30.25
N CYS A 50 -23.29 -21.72 29.92
CA CYS A 50 -24.35 -22.64 30.35
C CYS A 50 -24.22 -24.01 29.69
N ARG A 51 -23.86 -24.07 28.40
CA ARG A 51 -23.61 -25.34 27.70
C ARG A 51 -22.48 -26.14 28.35
N ALA A 52 -21.40 -25.47 28.78
CA ALA A 52 -20.31 -26.11 29.51
C ALA A 52 -20.77 -26.66 30.88
N GLN A 53 -21.48 -25.85 31.67
CA GLN A 53 -21.94 -26.26 33.00
C GLN A 53 -22.99 -27.39 32.97
N VAL A 54 -23.81 -27.46 31.93
CA VAL A 54 -24.75 -28.59 31.72
C VAL A 54 -24.03 -29.89 31.38
N LYS A 55 -22.91 -29.81 30.61
CA LYS A 55 -22.07 -30.99 30.35
C LYS A 55 -21.40 -31.52 31.62
N GLU A 56 -20.96 -30.64 32.51
CA GLU A 56 -20.27 -31.01 33.74
C GLU A 56 -21.21 -31.45 34.88
N ASN A 57 -22.45 -30.95 34.94
CA ASN A 57 -23.38 -31.20 36.04
C ASN A 57 -24.81 -31.55 35.55
N PRO A 58 -25.05 -32.79 35.09
CA PRO A 58 -26.34 -33.19 34.50
C PRO A 58 -27.54 -33.10 35.45
N SER A 59 -27.31 -33.18 36.77
CA SER A 59 -28.35 -33.17 37.81
C SER A 59 -28.93 -31.79 38.12
N LYS A 60 -28.22 -30.69 37.79
CA LYS A 60 -28.67 -29.29 38.01
C LYS A 60 -29.21 -28.61 36.74
N THR A 61 -29.30 -29.35 35.63
CA THR A 61 -29.68 -28.87 34.29
C THR A 61 -30.94 -28.00 34.29
N LYS A 62 -32.01 -28.41 35.00
CA LYS A 62 -33.31 -27.71 34.99
C LYS A 62 -33.23 -26.31 35.62
N GLN A 63 -32.40 -26.13 36.65
CA GLN A 63 -32.18 -24.84 37.31
C GLN A 63 -31.28 -23.93 36.46
N LEU A 64 -30.22 -24.48 35.86
CA LEU A 64 -29.35 -23.74 34.94
C LEU A 64 -30.13 -23.26 33.72
N LEU A 65 -30.92 -24.13 33.07
CA LEU A 65 -31.68 -23.77 31.88
C LEU A 65 -32.67 -22.61 32.14
N LYS A 66 -33.26 -22.57 33.35
CA LYS A 66 -34.19 -21.50 33.76
C LYS A 66 -33.47 -20.16 33.93
N SER A 67 -32.27 -20.14 34.52
CA SER A 67 -31.49 -18.91 34.68
C SER A 67 -30.92 -18.42 33.34
N THR A 68 -30.44 -19.32 32.48
CA THR A 68 -29.98 -19.00 31.12
C THR A 68 -31.10 -18.43 30.27
N ASN A 69 -32.29 -19.03 30.29
CA ASN A 69 -33.43 -18.54 29.51
C ASN A 69 -33.86 -17.13 29.96
N LYS A 70 -33.79 -16.85 31.28
CA LYS A 70 -34.01 -15.49 31.80
C LYS A 70 -32.94 -14.50 31.33
N ALA A 71 -31.67 -14.90 31.31
CA ALA A 71 -30.56 -14.08 30.82
C ALA A 71 -30.67 -13.83 29.30
N ALA A 72 -31.00 -14.87 28.53
CA ALA A 72 -31.19 -14.80 27.08
C ALA A 72 -32.36 -13.88 26.70
N LYS A 73 -33.50 -13.96 27.41
CA LYS A 73 -34.62 -13.02 27.21
C LYS A 73 -34.25 -11.57 27.52
N ARG A 74 -33.41 -11.34 28.55
CA ARG A 74 -32.92 -9.99 28.89
C ARG A 74 -31.97 -9.47 27.81
N ALA A 75 -31.00 -10.28 27.41
CA ALA A 75 -30.06 -9.91 26.35
C ALA A 75 -30.75 -9.70 25.01
N ALA A 76 -31.73 -10.53 24.63
CA ALA A 76 -32.53 -10.33 23.43
C ALA A 76 -33.29 -9.00 23.43
N LYS A 77 -33.84 -8.58 24.59
CA LYS A 77 -34.45 -7.25 24.74
C LYS A 77 -33.42 -6.12 24.61
N THR A 78 -32.24 -6.28 25.20
CA THR A 78 -31.14 -5.31 25.06
C THR A 78 -30.73 -5.20 23.59
N VAL A 79 -30.42 -6.31 22.93
CA VAL A 79 -30.04 -6.36 21.51
C VAL A 79 -31.12 -5.72 20.63
N SER A 80 -32.40 -6.01 20.87
CA SER A 80 -33.49 -5.39 20.10
C SER A 80 -33.55 -3.87 20.29
N ARG A 81 -33.31 -3.38 21.51
CA ARG A 81 -33.24 -1.94 21.80
C ARG A 81 -32.03 -1.29 21.14
N GLU A 82 -30.84 -1.85 21.31
CA GLU A 82 -29.60 -1.30 20.72
C GLU A 82 -29.65 -1.36 19.19
N HIS A 83 -30.18 -2.44 18.60
CA HIS A 83 -30.42 -2.54 17.16
C HIS A 83 -31.35 -1.44 16.64
N LYS A 84 -32.43 -1.12 17.36
CA LYS A 84 -33.31 0.01 17.01
C LYS A 84 -32.55 1.34 17.03
N VAL A 85 -31.70 1.56 18.03
CA VAL A 85 -30.88 2.78 18.16
C VAL A 85 -29.85 2.87 17.03
N GLY A 86 -29.16 1.77 16.71
CA GLY A 86 -28.23 1.68 15.59
C GLY A 86 -28.91 1.94 14.24
N TYR A 87 -30.07 1.33 14.00
CA TYR A 87 -30.85 1.54 12.78
C TYR A 87 -31.31 3.00 12.62
N GLN A 88 -31.74 3.65 13.71
CA GLN A 88 -32.09 5.07 13.67
C GLN A 88 -30.89 5.97 13.34
N ALA A 89 -29.68 5.62 13.82
CA ALA A 89 -28.46 6.32 13.45
C ALA A 89 -28.10 6.09 11.98
N LEU A 90 -28.25 4.86 11.48
CA LEU A 90 -28.03 4.53 10.06
C LEU A 90 -28.97 5.32 9.15
N SER A 91 -30.26 5.39 9.47
CA SER A 91 -31.24 6.17 8.70
C SER A 91 -30.83 7.64 8.64
N LYS A 92 -30.47 8.25 9.77
CA LYS A 92 -30.03 9.66 9.82
C LYS A 92 -28.75 9.89 9.03
N TYR A 93 -27.81 8.95 9.07
CA TYR A 93 -26.59 9.02 8.29
C TYR A 93 -26.90 8.95 6.79
N SER A 94 -27.78 8.03 6.36
CA SER A 94 -28.24 7.94 4.97
C SER A 94 -28.88 9.26 4.51
N ASP A 95 -29.80 9.81 5.31
CA ASP A 95 -30.46 11.09 4.98
C ASP A 95 -29.43 12.23 4.85
N PHE A 96 -28.40 12.24 5.70
CA PHE A 96 -27.34 13.24 5.64
C PHE A 96 -26.45 13.08 4.41
N VAL A 97 -26.11 11.84 4.02
CA VAL A 97 -25.41 11.53 2.77
C VAL A 97 -26.23 12.01 1.59
N ASP A 98 -27.51 11.64 1.53
CA ASP A 98 -28.40 12.03 0.44
C ASP A 98 -28.50 13.56 0.34
N GLN A 99 -28.66 14.28 1.46
CA GLN A 99 -28.67 15.75 1.45
C GLN A 99 -27.33 16.39 1.03
N SER A 100 -26.21 15.73 1.32
CA SER A 100 -24.87 16.23 0.99
C SER A 100 -24.52 16.09 -0.50
N PHE A 101 -25.10 15.10 -1.18
CA PHE A 101 -24.75 14.78 -2.58
C PHE A 101 -25.88 15.03 -3.60
N VAL A 102 -27.13 15.26 -3.18
CA VAL A 102 -28.27 15.47 -4.10
C VAL A 102 -28.44 16.94 -4.53
N SER A 103 -27.81 17.91 -3.85
CA SER A 103 -27.93 19.33 -4.23
C SER A 103 -26.95 19.75 -5.32
N GLY A 104 -27.18 19.28 -6.55
CA GLY A 104 -26.60 19.87 -7.78
C GLY A 104 -25.11 19.60 -8.06
N THR A 105 -24.41 18.84 -7.21
CA THR A 105 -23.01 18.44 -7.39
C THR A 105 -22.91 17.16 -8.21
N THR A 106 -23.10 17.27 -9.53
CA THR A 106 -22.71 16.19 -10.44
C THR A 106 -21.19 16.18 -10.62
N VAL A 107 -20.60 15.05 -11.01
CA VAL A 107 -19.17 15.01 -11.38
C VAL A 107 -18.86 16.09 -12.43
N SER A 108 -19.78 16.31 -13.37
CA SER A 108 -19.69 17.36 -14.39
C SER A 108 -19.71 18.79 -13.83
N SER A 109 -20.34 19.05 -12.68
CA SER A 109 -20.32 20.39 -12.05
C SER A 109 -19.09 20.63 -11.17
N LEU A 110 -18.36 19.56 -10.82
CA LEU A 110 -17.07 19.64 -10.10
C LEU A 110 -15.88 19.65 -11.07
N ALA A 111 -16.09 19.17 -12.30
CA ALA A 111 -15.11 19.28 -13.37
C ALA A 111 -14.98 20.75 -13.77
N ASN A 112 -13.77 21.29 -13.69
CA ASN A 112 -13.43 22.52 -14.38
C ASN A 112 -12.96 22.11 -15.80
N PRO A 113 -13.79 22.27 -16.84
CA PRO A 113 -13.45 21.87 -18.20
C PRO A 113 -12.19 22.59 -18.71
N ASP A 114 -11.90 23.77 -18.16
CA ASP A 114 -10.78 24.61 -18.56
C ASP A 114 -9.52 24.35 -17.71
N ALA A 115 -9.56 23.41 -16.76
CA ALA A 115 -8.44 23.13 -15.85
C ALA A 115 -7.14 22.70 -16.55
N PHE A 116 -7.24 22.27 -17.80
CA PHE A 116 -6.11 21.78 -18.59
C PHE A 116 -5.85 22.59 -19.87
N GLU A 117 -6.57 23.68 -20.13
CA GLU A 117 -6.36 24.49 -21.35
C GLU A 117 -4.90 24.95 -21.48
N ASP A 118 -4.29 25.41 -20.38
CA ASP A 118 -2.91 25.92 -20.38
C ASP A 118 -1.83 24.82 -20.30
N VAL A 119 -2.21 23.55 -20.09
CA VAL A 119 -1.27 22.44 -19.85
C VAL A 119 -1.53 21.23 -20.75
N THR A 120 -2.38 21.37 -21.77
CA THR A 120 -2.82 20.27 -22.63
C THR A 120 -1.63 19.52 -23.25
N ASP A 121 -0.66 20.23 -23.84
CA ASP A 121 0.54 19.62 -24.45
C ASP A 121 1.38 18.87 -23.42
N SER A 122 1.45 19.38 -22.18
CA SER A 122 2.19 18.72 -21.09
C SER A 122 1.50 17.44 -20.65
N VAL A 123 0.17 17.46 -20.54
CA VAL A 123 -0.63 16.28 -20.20
C VAL A 123 -0.54 15.23 -21.30
N GLN A 124 -0.68 15.65 -22.57
CA GLN A 124 -0.55 14.76 -23.73
C GLN A 124 0.83 14.09 -23.77
N ARG A 125 1.90 14.87 -23.57
CA ARG A 125 3.25 14.31 -23.49
C ARG A 125 3.41 13.33 -22.34
N ILE A 126 2.90 13.65 -21.14
CA ILE A 126 2.93 12.71 -19.99
C ILE A 126 2.21 11.41 -20.32
N ILE A 127 1.07 11.46 -21.02
CA ILE A 127 0.33 10.26 -21.45
C ILE A 127 1.17 9.43 -22.42
N ALA A 128 1.80 10.07 -23.42
CA ALA A 128 2.65 9.40 -24.40
C ALA A 128 3.88 8.75 -23.75
N GLU A 129 4.58 9.47 -22.86
CA GLU A 129 5.72 8.97 -22.09
C GLU A 129 5.30 7.83 -21.15
N HIS A 130 4.10 7.90 -20.57
CA HIS A 130 3.56 6.83 -19.75
C HIS A 130 3.35 5.53 -20.55
N PHE A 131 2.82 5.60 -21.78
CA PHE A 131 2.74 4.42 -22.64
C PHE A 131 4.12 3.82 -22.92
N ALA A 132 5.15 4.64 -23.12
CA ALA A 132 6.52 4.16 -23.31
C ALA A 132 7.08 3.50 -22.04
N LEU A 133 6.80 4.06 -20.86
CA LEU A 133 7.18 3.49 -19.56
C LEU A 133 6.55 2.11 -19.33
N GLU A 134 5.29 1.93 -19.73
CA GLU A 134 4.58 0.65 -19.64
C GLU A 134 4.98 -0.35 -20.77
N GLY A 135 5.84 0.06 -21.70
CA GLY A 135 6.30 -0.78 -22.81
C GLY A 135 5.32 -0.84 -24.00
N LEU A 136 4.28 -0.01 -23.99
CA LEU A 136 3.30 0.14 -25.07
C LEU A 136 3.84 1.11 -26.13
N PHE A 137 4.95 0.75 -26.77
CA PHE A 137 5.67 1.65 -27.67
C PHE A 137 4.88 2.07 -28.91
N ASP A 138 4.09 1.16 -29.49
CA ASP A 138 3.27 1.46 -30.66
C ASP A 138 2.16 2.46 -30.31
N ALA A 139 1.57 2.33 -29.11
CA ALA A 139 0.59 3.28 -28.59
C ALA A 139 1.22 4.64 -28.28
N SER A 140 2.41 4.65 -27.65
CA SER A 140 3.18 5.87 -27.40
C SER A 140 3.48 6.62 -28.70
N GLN A 141 3.99 5.90 -29.71
CA GLN A 141 4.31 6.48 -31.02
C GLN A 141 3.05 7.00 -31.73
N ALA A 142 1.98 6.21 -31.81
CA ALA A 142 0.72 6.65 -32.40
C ALA A 142 0.17 7.90 -31.70
N PHE A 143 0.26 7.95 -30.36
CA PHE A 143 -0.18 9.11 -29.60
C PHE A 143 0.64 10.36 -29.91
N TYR A 144 1.96 10.25 -30.05
CA TYR A 144 2.80 11.36 -30.49
C TYR A 144 2.46 11.83 -31.90
N GLU A 145 2.20 10.90 -32.83
CA GLU A 145 1.81 11.21 -34.21
C GLU A 145 0.45 11.91 -34.28
N GLU A 146 -0.51 11.49 -33.45
CA GLU A 146 -1.87 12.06 -33.41
C GLU A 146 -1.93 13.43 -32.73
N THR A 147 -1.19 13.62 -31.63
CA THR A 147 -1.21 14.87 -30.87
C THR A 147 -0.23 15.92 -31.40
N GLY A 148 0.80 15.49 -32.14
CA GLY A 148 1.85 16.38 -32.64
C GLY A 148 2.79 16.91 -31.55
N VAL A 149 2.64 16.47 -30.29
CA VAL A 149 3.54 16.87 -29.21
C VAL A 149 4.90 16.17 -29.37
N GLY A 150 5.98 16.89 -29.12
CA GLY A 150 7.33 16.30 -29.13
C GLY A 150 7.58 15.47 -27.87
N SER A 151 8.46 14.47 -27.98
CA SER A 151 8.97 13.72 -26.82
C SER A 151 10.12 14.47 -26.15
N THR A 152 10.26 14.37 -24.82
CA THR A 152 11.49 14.83 -24.13
C THR A 152 12.63 13.82 -24.19
N GLU A 153 12.30 12.54 -24.22
CA GLU A 153 13.26 11.44 -24.28
C GLU A 153 13.05 10.59 -25.53
N SER A 154 14.11 9.95 -26.03
CA SER A 154 13.94 9.05 -27.18
C SER A 154 13.20 7.79 -26.75
N LEU A 155 12.25 7.32 -27.56
CA LEU A 155 11.61 6.01 -27.39
C LEU A 155 12.64 4.88 -27.27
N ASP A 156 13.81 5.03 -27.89
CA ASP A 156 14.91 4.06 -27.77
C ASP A 156 15.46 3.93 -26.34
N GLN A 157 15.40 4.99 -25.54
CA GLN A 157 15.82 4.94 -24.13
C GLN A 157 14.87 4.08 -23.32
N PHE A 158 13.56 4.24 -23.52
CA PHE A 158 12.54 3.38 -22.90
C PHE A 158 12.67 1.93 -23.37
N ARG A 159 12.90 1.69 -24.67
CA ARG A 159 13.15 0.34 -25.21
C ARG A 159 14.38 -0.31 -24.59
N SER A 160 15.46 0.44 -24.43
CA SER A 160 16.68 -0.02 -23.76
C SER A 160 16.41 -0.41 -22.30
N PHE A 161 15.64 0.40 -21.57
CA PHE A 161 15.24 0.09 -20.20
C PHE A 161 14.38 -1.18 -20.09
N HIS A 162 13.40 -1.35 -20.98
CA HIS A 162 12.60 -2.59 -21.06
C HIS A 162 13.48 -3.80 -21.39
N HIS A 163 14.41 -3.68 -22.34
CA HIS A 163 15.36 -4.74 -22.65
C HIS A 163 16.21 -5.16 -21.44
N ILE A 164 16.71 -4.18 -20.67
CA ILE A 164 17.47 -4.43 -19.45
C ILE A 164 16.59 -5.15 -18.41
N THR A 165 15.36 -4.68 -18.21
CA THR A 165 14.41 -5.27 -17.25
C THR A 165 14.08 -6.72 -17.61
N ASP A 166 13.81 -7.00 -18.88
CA ASP A 166 13.58 -8.36 -19.38
C ASP A 166 14.80 -9.28 -19.20
N ALA A 167 16.00 -8.74 -19.41
CA ALA A 167 17.23 -9.49 -19.19
C ALA A 167 17.41 -9.83 -17.70
N LEU A 168 17.15 -8.87 -16.80
CA LEU A 168 17.22 -9.08 -15.36
C LEU A 168 16.22 -10.16 -14.89
N HIS A 169 14.98 -10.16 -15.40
CA HIS A 169 14.01 -11.22 -15.13
C HIS A 169 14.50 -12.61 -15.56
N LYS A 170 15.30 -12.68 -16.63
CA LYS A 170 15.93 -13.91 -17.13
C LYS A 170 17.28 -14.21 -16.45
N GLN A 171 17.56 -13.57 -15.31
CA GLN A 171 18.82 -13.66 -14.57
C GLN A 171 20.06 -13.25 -15.37
N ASN A 172 19.90 -12.50 -16.46
CA ASN A 172 21.00 -11.98 -17.25
C ASN A 172 21.30 -10.53 -16.86
N ILE A 173 22.32 -10.35 -16.02
CA ILE A 173 22.72 -9.01 -15.52
C ILE A 173 23.59 -8.22 -16.52
N ALA A 174 24.11 -8.85 -17.57
CA ALA A 174 25.09 -8.23 -18.46
C ALA A 174 24.60 -6.95 -19.19
N PRO A 175 23.33 -6.84 -19.64
CA PRO A 175 22.82 -5.59 -20.21
C PRO A 175 22.77 -4.45 -19.19
N PHE A 176 22.44 -4.75 -17.93
CA PHE A 176 22.43 -3.75 -16.87
C PHE A 176 23.85 -3.28 -16.53
N GLU A 177 24.82 -4.19 -16.43
CA GLU A 177 26.23 -3.84 -16.17
C GLU A 177 26.82 -2.93 -17.26
N ARG A 178 26.50 -3.19 -18.53
CA ARG A 178 26.88 -2.31 -19.66
C ARG A 178 26.25 -0.94 -19.53
N TRP A 179 24.93 -0.88 -19.31
CA TRP A 179 24.23 0.39 -19.12
C TRP A 179 24.79 1.19 -17.95
N LEU A 180 25.09 0.52 -16.84
CA LEU A 180 25.70 1.14 -15.67
C LEU A 180 27.06 1.74 -16.06
N HIS A 181 27.96 0.97 -16.67
CA HIS A 181 29.27 1.46 -17.10
C HIS A 181 29.18 2.71 -18.00
N GLU A 182 28.24 2.72 -18.95
CA GLU A 182 28.03 3.84 -19.88
C GLU A 182 27.40 5.08 -19.22
N ASN A 183 26.58 4.91 -18.18
CA ASN A 183 25.81 5.99 -17.56
C ASN A 183 26.32 6.42 -16.18
N MET A 184 27.28 5.70 -15.59
CA MET A 184 27.80 5.99 -14.25
C MET A 184 28.37 7.41 -14.12
N GLY A 185 29.04 7.93 -15.16
CA GLY A 185 29.56 9.29 -15.15
C GLY A 185 28.48 10.39 -15.15
N ARG A 186 27.24 10.04 -15.51
CA ARG A 186 26.09 10.96 -15.48
C ARG A 186 25.35 10.92 -14.14
N LEU A 187 25.56 9.87 -13.35
CA LEU A 187 24.94 9.73 -12.04
C LEU A 187 25.82 10.45 -11.01
N SER A 188 25.20 11.30 -10.19
CA SER A 188 25.90 11.99 -9.10
C SER A 188 25.08 12.01 -7.81
N GLY A 189 25.77 12.09 -6.67
CA GLY A 189 25.15 12.17 -5.36
C GLY A 189 24.29 10.94 -5.02
N ALA A 190 23.23 11.16 -4.24
CA ALA A 190 22.40 10.09 -3.69
C ALA A 190 21.81 9.12 -4.73
N ALA A 191 21.53 9.59 -5.95
CA ALA A 191 21.00 8.75 -7.03
C ALA A 191 22.03 7.70 -7.50
N ALA A 192 23.30 8.13 -7.66
CA ALA A 192 24.40 7.23 -8.03
C ALA A 192 24.64 6.19 -6.94
N SER A 193 24.74 6.64 -5.68
CA SER A 193 25.00 5.76 -4.54
C SER A 193 23.87 4.76 -4.33
N LYS A 194 22.61 5.18 -4.53
CA LYS A 194 21.45 4.27 -4.43
C LYS A 194 21.46 3.24 -5.56
N MET A 195 21.72 3.65 -6.80
CA MET A 195 21.83 2.73 -7.95
C MET A 195 22.93 1.70 -7.72
N MET A 196 24.11 2.14 -7.27
CA MET A 196 25.24 1.25 -6.96
C MET A 196 24.91 0.27 -5.84
N LEU A 197 24.20 0.71 -4.79
CA LEU A 197 23.75 -0.18 -3.73
C LEU A 197 22.82 -1.28 -4.26
N HIS A 198 21.85 -0.94 -5.11
CA HIS A 198 20.95 -1.91 -5.74
C HIS A 198 21.72 -2.88 -6.65
N TYR A 199 22.66 -2.38 -7.45
CA TYR A 199 23.52 -3.20 -8.30
C TYR A 199 24.32 -4.22 -7.48
N VAL A 200 25.06 -3.77 -6.46
CA VAL A 200 25.91 -4.64 -5.64
C VAL A 200 25.08 -5.71 -4.94
N LYS A 201 23.88 -5.35 -4.43
CA LYS A 201 22.93 -6.32 -3.85
C LYS A 201 22.48 -7.36 -4.88
N HIS A 202 22.04 -6.93 -6.05
CA HIS A 202 21.56 -7.84 -7.09
C HIS A 202 22.69 -8.75 -7.62
N ARG A 203 23.89 -8.19 -7.83
CA ARG A 203 25.07 -8.93 -8.27
C ARG A 203 25.49 -10.00 -7.25
N PHE A 204 25.45 -9.67 -5.96
CA PHE A 204 25.67 -10.64 -4.89
C PHE A 204 24.68 -11.80 -4.96
N VAL A 205 23.37 -11.51 -5.00
CA VAL A 205 22.33 -12.54 -5.10
C VAL A 205 22.50 -13.39 -6.36
N HIS A 206 22.83 -12.77 -7.49
CA HIS A 206 23.12 -13.46 -8.74
C HIS A 206 24.28 -14.44 -8.61
N MET A 207 25.39 -14.06 -7.98
CA MET A 207 26.54 -14.96 -7.76
C MET A 207 26.19 -16.12 -6.83
N ILE A 208 25.42 -15.87 -5.76
CA ILE A 208 24.93 -16.94 -4.88
C ILE A 208 24.04 -17.92 -5.65
N ALA A 209 23.13 -17.44 -6.49
CA ALA A 209 22.27 -18.28 -7.32
C ALA A 209 23.05 -19.17 -8.30
N HIS A 210 24.25 -18.75 -8.71
CA HIS A 210 25.16 -19.49 -9.60
C HIS A 210 26.24 -20.29 -8.84
N ASN A 211 26.06 -20.53 -7.53
CA ASN A 211 27.00 -21.27 -6.67
C ASN A 211 28.41 -20.64 -6.53
N GLN A 212 28.57 -19.35 -6.83
CA GLN A 212 29.84 -18.61 -6.71
C GLN A 212 29.97 -17.97 -5.32
N THR A 213 29.86 -18.79 -4.27
CA THR A 213 29.69 -18.29 -2.89
C THR A 213 30.93 -17.55 -2.38
N THR A 214 32.12 -18.09 -2.64
CA THR A 214 33.39 -17.50 -2.16
C THR A 214 33.65 -16.16 -2.85
N GLU A 215 33.44 -16.09 -4.16
CA GLU A 215 33.56 -14.86 -4.95
C GLU A 215 32.51 -13.84 -4.55
N ALA A 216 31.29 -14.29 -4.24
CA ALA A 216 30.22 -13.41 -3.77
C ALA A 216 30.56 -12.73 -2.44
N LEU A 217 31.17 -13.47 -1.50
CA LEU A 217 31.61 -12.90 -0.22
C LEU A 217 32.74 -11.89 -0.41
N ALA A 218 33.75 -12.22 -1.22
CA ALA A 218 34.83 -11.29 -1.53
C ALA A 218 34.29 -9.99 -2.18
N PHE A 219 33.36 -10.11 -3.13
CA PHE A 219 32.69 -8.98 -3.77
C PHE A 219 31.87 -8.15 -2.79
N ALA A 220 31.11 -8.79 -1.89
CA ALA A 220 30.34 -8.09 -0.87
C ALA A 220 31.25 -7.28 0.05
N HIS A 221 32.33 -7.89 0.56
CA HIS A 221 33.33 -7.20 1.39
C HIS A 221 33.97 -6.03 0.65
N GLN A 222 34.24 -6.14 -0.63
CA GLN A 222 34.86 -5.06 -1.38
C GLN A 222 33.90 -3.88 -1.66
N HIS A 223 32.61 -4.14 -1.90
CA HIS A 223 31.72 -3.15 -2.50
C HIS A 223 30.53 -2.72 -1.63
N MET A 224 30.08 -3.52 -0.66
CA MET A 224 28.88 -3.19 0.14
C MET A 224 29.14 -2.22 1.29
N GLY A 225 30.27 -2.36 1.98
CA GLY A 225 30.61 -1.58 3.18
C GLY A 225 30.62 -0.06 2.94
N PRO A 226 31.39 0.45 1.96
CA PRO A 226 31.46 1.88 1.69
C PRO A 226 30.09 2.48 1.33
N LEU A 227 29.28 1.76 0.54
CA LEU A 227 27.95 2.21 0.13
C LEU A 227 26.96 2.19 1.30
N TYR A 228 27.10 1.26 2.25
CA TYR A 228 26.19 1.20 3.39
C TYR A 228 26.45 2.34 4.38
N ILE A 229 27.72 2.71 4.60
CA ILE A 229 28.09 3.84 5.46
C ILE A 229 27.44 5.13 4.95
N GLU A 230 27.57 5.41 3.64
CA GLU A 230 26.99 6.59 2.98
C GLU A 230 25.45 6.66 3.08
N HIS A 231 24.74 5.53 3.05
CA HIS A 231 23.28 5.48 3.19
C HIS A 231 22.78 5.37 4.64
N SER A 232 23.68 5.10 5.61
CA SER A 232 23.33 4.93 7.03
C SER A 232 23.34 6.22 7.84
N GLU A 233 23.98 7.28 7.34
CA GLU A 233 24.09 8.59 8.03
C GLU A 233 22.74 9.35 8.15
N GLY A 234 21.64 8.80 7.61
CA GLY A 234 20.28 9.34 7.77
C GLY A 234 19.36 8.52 8.69
N ASN A 235 19.80 7.41 9.28
CA ASN A 235 19.00 6.59 10.20
C ASN A 235 19.84 6.23 11.44
N GLU A 236 19.58 6.92 12.55
CA GLU A 236 20.24 6.70 13.86
C GLU A 236 20.10 5.27 14.42
N SER A 237 19.31 4.39 13.79
CA SER A 237 19.08 3.00 14.24
C SER A 237 20.05 1.95 13.67
N PHE A 238 20.99 2.29 12.79
CA PHE A 238 21.84 1.30 12.09
C PHE A 238 23.34 1.32 12.44
N GLY A 239 23.76 2.11 13.43
CA GLY A 239 25.16 2.20 13.89
C GLY A 239 25.80 0.89 14.39
N ALA A 240 25.06 -0.23 14.40
CA ALA A 240 25.58 -1.56 14.71
C ALA A 240 26.15 -2.31 13.49
N MET A 241 25.96 -1.83 12.25
CA MET A 241 26.38 -2.58 11.05
C MET A 241 27.87 -2.40 10.70
N THR A 242 28.54 -1.37 11.21
CA THR A 242 29.98 -1.15 11.07
C THR A 242 30.83 -2.19 11.80
N LYS A 243 30.28 -2.89 12.80
CA LYS A 243 30.98 -3.96 13.54
C LYS A 243 31.08 -5.30 12.80
N TRP A 244 30.39 -5.46 11.67
CA TRP A 244 30.31 -6.73 10.93
C TRP A 244 31.48 -6.95 9.98
N TYR A 245 32.21 -5.87 9.68
CA TYR A 245 33.32 -5.88 8.74
C TYR A 245 34.67 -6.27 9.38
N ASP A 246 34.77 -6.19 10.71
CA ASP A 246 36.02 -6.43 11.45
C ASP A 246 36.13 -7.86 12.01
N ASP A 247 35.01 -8.60 12.13
CA ASP A 247 35.02 -9.93 12.72
C ASP A 247 35.03 -11.02 11.62
N ASP A 248 35.96 -11.98 11.71
CA ASP A 248 36.11 -13.19 10.87
C ASP A 248 34.89 -14.15 10.98
N VAL A 249 33.68 -13.66 10.73
CA VAL A 249 32.44 -14.43 10.84
C VAL A 249 31.96 -14.82 9.46
N VAL A 250 32.01 -16.13 9.19
CA VAL A 250 31.54 -16.71 7.93
C VAL A 250 30.02 -16.84 7.95
N PRO A 251 29.29 -16.35 6.93
CA PRO A 251 27.83 -16.50 6.90
C PRO A 251 27.41 -17.96 6.73
N VAL A 252 26.50 -18.41 7.59
CA VAL A 252 25.90 -19.75 7.54
C VAL A 252 24.77 -19.76 6.51
N GLN A 253 24.80 -20.71 5.56
CA GLN A 253 23.72 -20.87 4.59
C GLN A 253 22.42 -21.29 5.29
N VAL A 254 21.36 -20.49 5.12
CA VAL A 254 20.00 -20.84 5.52
C VAL A 254 19.24 -21.26 4.27
N PRO A 255 18.66 -22.48 4.21
CA PRO A 255 17.88 -22.89 3.05
C PRO A 255 16.62 -22.03 2.90
N VAL A 256 16.55 -21.26 1.82
CA VAL A 256 15.39 -20.41 1.49
C VAL A 256 14.43 -21.20 0.60
N ASN A 257 13.19 -21.42 1.05
CA ASN A 257 12.13 -22.03 0.24
C ASN A 257 11.91 -21.25 -1.07
N GLN A 258 11.60 -21.95 -2.17
CA GLN A 258 11.43 -21.37 -3.52
C GLN A 258 10.46 -20.17 -3.55
N ASP A 259 9.43 -20.18 -2.70
CA ASP A 259 8.41 -19.13 -2.61
C ASP A 259 8.93 -17.80 -2.03
N LYS A 260 10.15 -17.78 -1.47
CA LYS A 260 10.76 -16.62 -0.81
C LYS A 260 11.97 -16.05 -1.56
N GLN A 261 12.28 -16.55 -2.75
CA GLN A 261 13.47 -16.13 -3.52
C GLN A 261 13.38 -14.70 -4.07
N CYS A 262 12.17 -14.12 -4.16
CA CYS A 262 11.95 -12.79 -4.76
C CYS A 262 11.54 -11.69 -3.77
N HIS A 263 11.35 -12.01 -2.47
CA HIS A 263 11.09 -10.98 -1.47
C HIS A 263 12.42 -10.51 -0.90
N SER A 264 12.72 -9.21 -1.01
CA SER A 264 13.85 -8.58 -0.31
C SER A 264 13.60 -8.60 1.20
N VAL A 265 13.77 -9.75 1.83
CA VAL A 265 13.75 -9.90 3.29
C VAL A 265 15.19 -10.10 3.71
N PHE A 266 15.85 -9.00 4.07
CA PHE A 266 16.98 -9.08 4.97
C PHE A 266 16.45 -9.62 6.29
N VAL A 267 16.73 -10.89 6.58
CA VAL A 267 16.48 -11.45 7.90
C VAL A 267 17.65 -11.03 8.77
N CYS A 268 17.39 -10.07 9.65
CA CYS A 268 18.18 -9.84 10.85
C CYS A 268 18.32 -11.18 11.61
N PRO A 269 19.53 -11.70 11.86
CA PRO A 269 19.70 -12.84 12.74
C PRO A 269 19.43 -12.36 14.17
N VAL A 270 18.32 -12.82 14.73
CA VAL A 270 17.97 -12.61 16.14
C VAL A 270 18.98 -13.39 16.99
N SER A 271 19.80 -12.68 17.77
CA SER A 271 20.58 -13.29 18.85
C SER A 271 19.63 -13.82 19.92
N LYS A 272 20.00 -14.93 20.56
CA LYS A 272 19.49 -15.24 21.91
C LYS A 272 19.82 -14.10 22.87
#